data_AF-A0A7M3MGG4-F1
#
_entry.id   AF-A0A7M3MGG4-F1
#
_cell.length_a   1.000
_cell.length_b   1.000
_cell.length_c   1.000
_cell.angle_alpha   90.00
_cell.angle_beta   90.00
_cell.angle_gamma   90.00
#
_symmetry.space_group_name_H-M   'P 1'
#
loop_
_entity.id
_entity.type
_entity.pdbx_description
1 polymer ?
#
loop_
_entity_poly.entity_id
_entity_poly.type
_entity_poly.pdbx_seq_one_letter_code
_entity_poly.pdbx_strand_id
1 'polypeptide(L)'
;MRRWADLSPGDRVLDVGCGAGRIAAALTRYLDNGGSYEGFDIFPFGVEWCQENVTPRHPNFRFRTVDVFNRVYNPYASTLASDFVFPYEEASFDVVVLNSVFTHMLPADLVNYVAQIHRVLKSGGRAFITYFLMDEDSREPARQGRTSPAFPHGFGSFHVEDTASMEDAVAYDIGFVKNIHAASELAIVRISRGNWRGTSSPHHQDIVVARKP
;
A
#
# COMPACT_ATOMS: atom_id res chain seq x y z
N MET A 1 -7.11 -9.07 -3.35
CA MET A 1 -7.83 -8.38 -2.26
C MET A 1 -9.02 -9.14 -1.68
N ARG A 2 -10.16 -9.34 -2.38
CA ARG A 2 -11.39 -9.90 -1.78
C ARG A 2 -11.21 -11.16 -0.92
N ARG A 3 -10.57 -12.19 -1.47
CA ARG A 3 -10.29 -13.47 -0.78
C ARG A 3 -9.11 -13.40 0.21
N TRP A 4 -8.35 -12.31 0.18
CA TRP A 4 -7.15 -12.14 0.99
C TRP A 4 -7.47 -11.38 2.27
N ALA A 5 -8.30 -10.34 2.16
CA ALA A 5 -8.70 -9.46 3.26
C ALA A 5 -10.17 -9.65 3.67
N ASP A 6 -10.79 -10.77 3.31
CA ASP A 6 -12.19 -11.09 3.62
C ASP A 6 -13.14 -9.88 3.43
N LEU A 7 -13.07 -9.30 2.23
CA LEU A 7 -13.88 -8.13 1.89
C LEU A 7 -15.33 -8.55 1.64
N SER A 8 -16.24 -7.92 2.34
CA SER A 8 -17.69 -8.01 2.24
C SER A 8 -18.27 -6.80 1.48
N PRO A 9 -19.44 -6.93 0.84
CA PRO A 9 -20.09 -5.84 0.10
C PRO A 9 -20.39 -4.58 0.94
N GLY A 10 -20.65 -4.74 2.24
CA GLY A 10 -20.96 -3.65 3.16
C GLY A 10 -19.76 -3.00 3.84
N ASP A 11 -18.52 -3.35 3.46
CA ASP A 11 -17.34 -2.78 4.10
C ASP A 11 -17.06 -1.33 3.68
N ARG A 12 -16.48 -0.56 4.60
CA ARG A 12 -15.82 0.71 4.31
C ARG A 12 -14.36 0.45 3.95
N VAL A 13 -14.00 0.76 2.71
CA VAL A 13 -12.67 0.53 2.15
C VAL A 13 -11.92 1.85 2.02
N LEU A 14 -10.67 1.89 2.48
CA LEU A 14 -9.70 2.93 2.16
C LEU A 14 -8.67 2.39 1.16
N ASP A 15 -8.49 3.07 0.03
CA ASP A 15 -7.41 2.81 -0.93
C ASP A 15 -6.37 3.94 -0.86
N VAL A 16 -5.22 3.65 -0.25
CA VAL A 16 -4.08 4.58 -0.16
C VAL A 16 -3.28 4.45 -1.45
N GLY A 17 -3.01 5.57 -2.12
CA GLY A 17 -2.38 5.55 -3.43
C GLY A 17 -3.34 5.03 -4.50
N CYS A 18 -4.57 5.56 -4.54
CA CYS A 18 -5.63 5.03 -5.39
C CYS A 18 -5.43 5.25 -6.90
N GLY A 19 -4.49 6.12 -7.29
CA GLY A 19 -4.21 6.54 -8.66
C GLY A 19 -5.48 6.93 -9.41
N ALA A 20 -5.61 6.45 -10.64
CA ALA A 20 -6.81 6.59 -11.46
C ALA A 20 -7.90 5.53 -11.16
N GLY A 21 -7.99 5.06 -9.91
CA GLY A 21 -9.13 4.27 -9.43
C GLY A 21 -9.21 2.84 -9.96
N ARG A 22 -8.08 2.17 -10.21
CA ARG A 22 -8.08 0.77 -10.70
C ARG A 22 -8.84 -0.16 -9.75
N ILE A 23 -8.62 -0.01 -8.44
CA ILE A 23 -9.33 -0.81 -7.43
C ILE A 23 -10.77 -0.35 -7.30
N ALA A 24 -11.01 0.96 -7.25
CA ALA A 24 -12.36 1.53 -7.27
C ALA A 24 -13.22 0.94 -8.39
N ALA A 25 -12.74 0.92 -9.63
CA ALA A 25 -13.45 0.41 -10.80
C ALA A 25 -13.88 -1.07 -10.67
N ALA A 26 -13.12 -1.89 -9.94
CA ALA A 26 -13.51 -3.26 -9.64
C ALA A 26 -14.55 -3.32 -8.51
N LEU A 27 -14.46 -2.42 -7.53
CA LEU A 27 -15.32 -2.37 -6.35
C LEU A 27 -16.68 -1.71 -6.60
N THR A 28 -16.83 -0.87 -7.61
CA THR A 28 -18.14 -0.27 -7.99
C THR A 28 -19.22 -1.31 -8.30
N ARG A 29 -18.80 -2.53 -8.69
CA ARG A 29 -19.70 -3.68 -8.94
C ARG A 29 -19.79 -4.66 -7.77
N TYR A 30 -19.14 -4.37 -6.66
CA TYR A 30 -19.04 -5.28 -5.52
C TYR A 30 -19.58 -4.70 -4.22
N LEU A 31 -19.23 -3.45 -3.91
CA LEU A 31 -19.77 -2.78 -2.73
C LEU A 31 -21.25 -2.47 -2.94
N ASP A 32 -22.07 -2.72 -1.92
CA ASP A 32 -23.49 -2.40 -1.93
C ASP A 32 -23.75 -1.05 -1.24
N ASN A 33 -25.03 -0.74 -0.99
CA ASN A 33 -25.43 0.53 -0.36
C ASN A 33 -25.00 0.65 1.11
N GLY A 34 -24.58 -0.45 1.75
CA GLY A 34 -23.98 -0.44 3.09
C GLY A 34 -22.47 -0.19 3.07
N GLY A 35 -21.80 -0.39 1.93
CA GLY A 35 -20.37 -0.21 1.76
C GLY A 35 -19.99 1.19 1.25
N SER A 36 -18.72 1.54 1.43
CA SER A 36 -18.17 2.80 0.91
C SER A 36 -16.72 2.65 0.50
N TYR A 37 -16.27 3.54 -0.38
CA TYR A 37 -14.89 3.63 -0.82
C TYR A 37 -14.37 5.05 -0.64
N GLU A 38 -13.24 5.16 0.02
CA GLU A 38 -12.44 6.37 0.11
C GLU A 38 -11.08 6.08 -0.53
N GLY A 39 -10.63 6.93 -1.44
CA GLY A 39 -9.30 6.86 -2.04
C GLY A 39 -8.57 8.18 -1.88
N PHE A 40 -7.27 8.13 -1.62
CA PHE A 40 -6.43 9.30 -1.79
C PHE A 40 -5.15 9.01 -2.53
N ASP A 41 -4.63 10.02 -3.23
CA ASP A 41 -3.38 9.92 -3.98
C ASP A 41 -2.68 11.28 -4.07
N ILE A 42 -1.37 11.26 -4.35
CA ILE A 42 -0.56 12.44 -4.68
C ILE A 42 -0.66 12.82 -6.16
N PHE A 43 -1.24 11.97 -7.00
CA PHE A 43 -1.42 12.18 -8.44
C PHE A 43 -2.78 12.84 -8.74
N PRO A 44 -2.84 14.19 -8.87
CA PRO A 44 -4.10 14.92 -8.98
C PRO A 44 -4.94 14.49 -10.19
N PHE A 45 -4.32 14.27 -11.35
CA PHE A 45 -5.04 13.89 -12.57
C PHE A 45 -5.81 12.57 -12.43
N GLY A 46 -5.25 11.59 -11.71
CA GLY A 46 -5.93 10.32 -11.45
C GLY A 46 -7.14 10.49 -10.53
N VAL A 47 -6.98 11.32 -9.49
CA VAL A 47 -8.06 11.66 -8.55
C VAL A 47 -9.17 12.44 -9.24
N GLU A 48 -8.84 13.49 -10.00
CA GLU A 48 -9.77 14.30 -10.77
C GLU A 48 -10.57 13.43 -11.74
N TRP A 49 -9.89 12.56 -12.48
CA TRP A 49 -10.57 11.61 -13.36
C TRP A 49 -11.59 10.75 -12.60
N CYS A 50 -11.25 10.26 -11.41
CA CYS A 50 -12.18 9.47 -10.59
C CYS A 50 -13.36 10.31 -10.08
N GLN A 51 -13.12 11.55 -9.66
CA GLN A 51 -14.17 12.47 -9.23
C GLN A 51 -15.15 12.81 -10.37
N GLU A 52 -14.67 12.89 -11.60
CA GLU A 52 -15.49 13.18 -12.79
C GLU A 52 -16.22 11.94 -13.33
N ASN A 53 -15.61 10.76 -13.23
CA ASN A 53 -16.09 9.57 -13.95
C ASN A 53 -16.69 8.48 -13.04
N VAL A 54 -16.24 8.38 -11.78
CA VAL A 54 -16.68 7.35 -10.84
C VAL A 54 -17.70 7.91 -9.86
N THR A 55 -17.35 8.97 -9.11
CA THR A 55 -18.19 9.53 -8.04
C THR A 55 -19.63 9.89 -8.49
N PRO A 56 -19.88 10.47 -9.68
CA PRO A 56 -21.24 10.85 -10.08
C PRO A 56 -22.15 9.63 -10.29
N ARG A 57 -21.58 8.47 -10.63
CA ARG A 57 -22.30 7.20 -10.81
C ARG A 57 -22.34 6.37 -9.53
N HIS A 58 -21.38 6.59 -8.62
CA HIS A 58 -21.23 5.88 -7.36
C HIS A 58 -20.94 6.87 -6.22
N PRO A 59 -21.96 7.54 -5.66
CA PRO A 59 -21.77 8.60 -4.66
C PRO A 59 -21.10 8.16 -3.34
N ASN A 60 -21.08 6.84 -3.07
CA ASN A 60 -20.35 6.22 -1.96
C ASN A 60 -18.86 5.96 -2.27
N PHE A 61 -18.37 6.40 -3.44
CA PHE A 61 -16.96 6.35 -3.86
C PHE A 61 -16.42 7.77 -3.93
N ARG A 62 -15.48 8.09 -3.04
CA ARG A 62 -14.91 9.42 -2.88
C ARG A 62 -13.40 9.36 -3.04
N PHE A 63 -12.85 10.43 -3.60
CA PHE A 63 -11.44 10.51 -3.95
C PHE A 63 -10.88 11.87 -3.52
N ARG A 64 -9.65 11.89 -3.02
CA ARG A 64 -8.99 13.10 -2.52
C ARG A 64 -7.52 13.17 -2.95
N THR A 65 -7.12 14.32 -3.48
CA THR A 65 -5.70 14.61 -3.70
C THR A 65 -5.07 15.03 -2.38
N VAL A 66 -3.89 14.50 -2.06
CA VAL A 66 -3.12 14.86 -0.86
C VAL A 66 -1.76 15.44 -1.23
N ASP A 67 -1.30 16.43 -0.48
CA ASP A 67 0.00 17.09 -0.70
C ASP A 67 1.09 16.38 0.10
N VAL A 68 1.56 15.22 -0.38
CA VAL A 68 2.62 14.44 0.26
C VAL A 68 3.86 14.39 -0.63
N PHE A 69 5.01 14.73 -0.05
CA PHE A 69 6.30 14.72 -0.70
C PHE A 69 6.71 13.29 -1.05
N ASN A 70 7.11 13.13 -2.30
CA ASN A 70 7.85 11.99 -2.80
C ASN A 70 8.76 12.50 -3.92
N ARG A 71 10.04 12.16 -3.90
CA ARG A 71 11.03 12.76 -4.81
C ARG A 71 10.78 12.42 -6.28
N VAL A 72 10.17 11.28 -6.54
CA VAL A 72 9.85 10.79 -7.89
C VAL A 72 8.50 11.31 -8.34
N TYR A 73 7.48 11.19 -7.50
CA TYR A 73 6.08 11.37 -7.91
C TYR A 73 5.48 12.74 -7.56
N ASN A 74 5.99 13.41 -6.52
CA ASN A 74 5.49 14.71 -6.08
C ASN A 74 6.58 15.54 -5.35
N PRO A 75 7.65 15.98 -6.06
CA PRO A 75 8.84 16.56 -5.46
C PRO A 75 8.67 17.98 -4.90
N TYR A 76 7.49 18.59 -5.10
CA TYR A 76 7.19 19.96 -4.69
C TYR A 76 6.26 20.06 -3.48
N ALA A 77 5.77 18.92 -3.00
CA ALA A 77 4.89 18.89 -1.84
C ALA A 77 5.63 19.22 -0.54
N SER A 78 4.87 19.78 0.40
CA SER A 78 5.41 20.31 1.66
C SER A 78 5.38 19.31 2.82
N THR A 79 4.45 18.35 2.79
CA THR A 79 4.27 17.38 3.88
C THR A 79 5.11 16.15 3.61
N LEU A 80 6.04 15.81 4.51
CA LEU A 80 6.77 14.55 4.43
C LEU A 80 5.83 13.37 4.67
N ALA A 81 6.02 12.26 3.93
CA ALA A 81 5.25 11.05 4.16
C ALA A 81 5.46 10.47 5.57
N SER A 82 6.62 10.68 6.18
CA SER A 82 6.91 10.36 7.59
C SER A 82 6.08 11.14 8.61
N ASP A 83 5.50 12.29 8.23
CA ASP A 83 4.70 13.17 9.11
C ASP A 83 3.22 13.22 8.71
N PHE A 84 2.88 12.59 7.58
CA PHE A 84 1.54 12.69 7.00
C PHE A 84 0.49 11.95 7.84
N VAL A 85 -0.56 12.66 8.23
CA VAL A 85 -1.72 12.08 8.90
C VAL A 85 -2.79 11.78 7.87
N PHE A 86 -3.26 10.53 7.80
CA PHE A 86 -4.34 10.17 6.89
C PHE A 86 -5.58 11.02 7.20
N PRO A 87 -6.27 11.59 6.18
CA PRO A 87 -7.29 12.60 6.37
C PRO A 87 -8.66 12.01 6.78
N TYR A 88 -8.63 11.07 7.73
CA TYR A 88 -9.77 10.33 8.23
C TYR A 88 -9.66 10.14 9.75
N GLU A 89 -10.81 9.96 10.38
CA GLU A 89 -10.92 9.68 11.80
C GLU A 89 -10.35 8.29 12.13
N GLU A 90 -10.05 8.08 13.41
CA GLU A 90 -9.71 6.75 13.90
C GLU A 90 -10.86 5.76 13.70
N ALA A 91 -10.54 4.47 13.61
CA ALA A 91 -11.54 3.39 13.54
C ALA A 91 -12.66 3.59 12.50
N SER A 92 -12.33 4.18 11.35
CA SER A 92 -13.29 4.52 10.29
C SER A 92 -13.47 3.40 9.26
N PHE A 93 -12.44 2.61 9.02
CA PHE A 93 -12.42 1.65 7.91
C PHE A 93 -12.41 0.22 8.38
N ASP A 94 -13.12 -0.60 7.62
CA ASP A 94 -13.08 -2.03 7.78
C ASP A 94 -11.84 -2.58 7.04
N VAL A 95 -11.61 -2.16 5.79
CA VAL A 95 -10.43 -2.56 4.98
C VAL A 95 -9.58 -1.35 4.62
N VAL A 96 -8.26 -1.48 4.74
CA VAL A 96 -7.30 -0.58 4.10
C VAL A 96 -6.53 -1.33 3.01
N VAL A 97 -6.26 -0.68 1.89
CA VAL A 97 -5.58 -1.26 0.73
C VAL A 97 -4.43 -0.35 0.35
N LEU A 98 -3.27 -0.96 0.13
CA LEU A 98 -2.07 -0.31 -0.39
C LEU A 98 -1.52 -1.19 -1.49
N ASN A 99 -1.84 -0.88 -2.74
CA ASN A 99 -1.36 -1.63 -3.88
C ASN A 99 -0.24 -0.86 -4.59
N SER A 100 0.99 -1.33 -4.40
CA SER A 100 2.22 -0.76 -4.96
C SER A 100 2.47 0.66 -4.44
N VAL A 101 2.31 0.86 -3.12
CA VAL A 101 2.62 2.13 -2.46
C VAL A 101 3.92 2.03 -1.69
N PHE A 102 4.04 1.07 -0.76
CA PHE A 102 5.27 0.90 0.01
C PHE A 102 6.48 0.57 -0.83
N THR A 103 6.28 0.05 -2.05
CA THR A 103 7.37 -0.15 -3.01
C THR A 103 7.99 1.15 -3.53
N HIS A 104 7.45 2.30 -3.15
CA HIS A 104 7.93 3.63 -3.51
C HIS A 104 8.18 4.55 -2.31
N MET A 105 8.26 3.98 -1.12
CA MET A 105 8.45 4.72 0.13
C MET A 105 9.75 4.32 0.78
N LEU A 106 10.38 5.24 1.52
CA LEU A 106 11.55 4.93 2.33
C LEU A 106 11.15 4.49 3.75
N PRO A 107 12.06 3.88 4.54
CA PRO A 107 11.73 3.29 5.84
C PRO A 107 10.95 4.17 6.81
N ALA A 108 11.26 5.47 6.91
CA ALA A 108 10.57 6.38 7.82
C ALA A 108 9.09 6.59 7.44
N ASP A 109 8.80 6.65 6.15
CA ASP A 109 7.44 6.81 5.64
C ASP A 109 6.61 5.56 5.89
N LEU A 110 7.19 4.38 5.68
CA LEU A 110 6.55 3.10 5.98
C LEU A 110 6.16 3.03 7.46
N VAL A 111 7.06 3.42 8.38
CA VAL A 111 6.77 3.45 9.83
C VAL A 111 5.53 4.30 10.12
N ASN A 112 5.47 5.53 9.60
CA ASN A 112 4.31 6.39 9.82
C ASN A 112 3.04 5.81 9.19
N TYR A 113 3.11 5.33 7.96
CA TYR A 113 1.94 4.82 7.25
C TYR A 113 1.38 3.56 7.91
N VAL A 114 2.20 2.64 8.41
CA VAL A 114 1.71 1.48 9.19
C VAL A 114 0.97 1.95 10.45
N ALA A 115 1.48 2.97 11.15
CA ALA A 115 0.79 3.56 12.30
C ALA A 115 -0.54 4.24 11.90
N GLN A 116 -0.59 4.97 10.78
CA GLN A 116 -1.82 5.56 10.27
C GLN A 116 -2.84 4.51 9.84
N ILE A 117 -2.41 3.42 9.20
CA ILE A 117 -3.27 2.29 8.83
C ILE A 117 -3.89 1.68 10.10
N HIS A 118 -3.08 1.43 11.13
CA HIS A 118 -3.61 0.96 12.41
C HIS A 118 -4.63 1.95 13.00
N ARG A 119 -4.32 3.25 13.00
CA ARG A 119 -5.23 4.28 13.55
C ARG A 119 -6.59 4.27 12.87
N VAL A 120 -6.64 4.27 11.54
CA VAL A 120 -7.89 4.39 10.78
C VAL A 120 -8.67 3.08 10.65
N LEU A 121 -8.03 1.93 10.87
CA LEU A 121 -8.73 0.64 10.93
C LEU A 121 -9.56 0.51 12.21
N LYS A 122 -10.77 -0.05 12.06
CA LYS A 122 -11.58 -0.57 13.18
C LYS A 122 -10.88 -1.76 13.84
N SER A 123 -11.21 -2.07 15.09
CA SER A 123 -10.81 -3.35 15.70
C SER A 123 -11.36 -4.51 14.86
N GLY A 124 -10.52 -5.52 14.65
CA GLY A 124 -10.78 -6.60 13.71
C GLY A 124 -10.61 -6.25 12.22
N GLY A 125 -10.41 -4.96 11.90
CA GLY A 125 -10.15 -4.48 10.54
C GLY A 125 -8.81 -4.99 9.99
N ARG A 126 -8.65 -4.90 8.67
CA ARG A 126 -7.56 -5.58 7.94
C ARG A 126 -6.99 -4.75 6.82
N ALA A 127 -5.69 -4.89 6.63
CA ALA A 127 -4.94 -4.26 5.57
C ALA A 127 -4.53 -5.29 4.51
N PHE A 128 -4.76 -4.97 3.24
CA PHE A 128 -4.16 -5.65 2.10
C PHE A 128 -3.04 -4.78 1.56
N ILE A 129 -1.81 -5.28 1.63
CA ILE A 129 -0.63 -4.48 1.35
C ILE A 129 0.28 -5.26 0.40
N THR A 130 0.83 -4.60 -0.61
CA THR A 130 1.89 -5.20 -1.43
C THR A 130 3.28 -4.66 -1.09
N TYR A 131 4.26 -5.54 -1.18
CA TYR A 131 5.67 -5.27 -0.88
C TYR A 131 6.59 -5.99 -1.87
N PHE A 132 7.85 -5.57 -1.90
CA PHE A 132 8.97 -6.43 -2.24
C PHE A 132 9.68 -6.82 -0.94
N LEU A 133 9.49 -8.05 -0.44
CA LEU A 133 10.05 -8.53 0.84
C LEU A 133 11.33 -9.32 0.62
N MET A 134 12.45 -8.72 1.00
CA MET A 134 13.77 -9.33 1.01
C MET A 134 13.92 -10.32 2.18
N ASP A 135 14.19 -11.58 1.86
CA ASP A 135 14.43 -12.68 2.79
C ASP A 135 15.45 -13.68 2.22
N GLU A 136 15.67 -14.81 2.89
CA GLU A 136 16.62 -15.84 2.46
C GLU A 136 16.35 -16.36 1.03
N ASP A 137 15.07 -16.47 0.65
CA ASP A 137 14.66 -17.01 -0.66
C ASP A 137 14.84 -15.99 -1.79
N SER A 138 14.79 -14.69 -1.50
CA SER A 138 14.94 -13.63 -2.52
C SER A 138 16.35 -13.06 -2.63
N ARG A 139 17.19 -13.18 -1.58
CA ARG A 139 18.55 -12.60 -1.56
C ARG A 139 19.46 -13.18 -2.62
N GLU A 140 19.46 -14.50 -2.79
CA GLU A 140 20.32 -15.14 -3.79
C GLU A 140 19.86 -14.85 -5.23
N PRO A 141 18.55 -14.96 -5.57
CA PRO A 141 18.06 -14.45 -6.85
C PRO A 141 18.41 -12.98 -7.10
N ALA A 142 18.33 -12.11 -6.11
CA ALA A 142 18.63 -10.68 -6.28
C ALA A 142 20.11 -10.46 -6.62
N ARG A 143 21.03 -11.12 -5.91
CA ARG A 143 22.47 -11.09 -6.22
C ARG A 143 22.81 -11.58 -7.63
N GLN A 144 22.03 -12.52 -8.14
CA GLN A 144 22.19 -13.09 -9.48
C GLN A 144 21.44 -12.28 -10.56
N GLY A 145 20.80 -11.16 -10.22
CA GLY A 145 20.00 -10.37 -11.16
C GLY A 145 18.77 -11.10 -11.69
N ARG A 146 18.27 -12.09 -10.94
CA ARG A 146 17.08 -12.90 -11.29
C ARG A 146 15.79 -12.37 -10.67
N THR A 147 15.85 -11.24 -9.98
CA THR A 147 14.65 -10.53 -9.51
C THR A 147 14.29 -9.40 -10.45
N SER A 148 13.02 -9.00 -10.42
CA SER A 148 12.53 -7.82 -11.12
C SER A 148 11.61 -7.07 -10.17
N PRO A 149 11.99 -5.89 -9.66
CA PRO A 149 13.25 -5.15 -9.87
C PRO A 149 14.51 -5.87 -9.36
N ALA A 150 15.70 -5.41 -9.75
CA ALA A 150 16.97 -6.09 -9.44
C ALA A 150 17.48 -5.87 -8.00
N PHE A 151 17.17 -4.74 -7.38
CA PHE A 151 17.58 -4.37 -6.01
C PHE A 151 19.07 -4.57 -5.64
N PRO A 152 20.05 -4.13 -6.47
CA PRO A 152 21.47 -4.39 -6.21
C PRO A 152 22.05 -3.59 -5.05
N HIS A 153 21.39 -2.52 -4.57
CA HIS A 153 21.92 -1.59 -3.57
C HIS A 153 21.22 -1.76 -2.21
N GLY A 154 21.92 -2.25 -1.20
CA GLY A 154 21.40 -2.48 0.15
C GLY A 154 21.82 -1.42 1.18
N PHE A 155 20.88 -1.04 2.04
CA PHE A 155 21.03 0.01 3.08
C PHE A 155 20.61 -0.49 4.47
N GLY A 156 20.92 -1.75 4.79
CA GLY A 156 20.50 -2.41 6.01
C GLY A 156 19.07 -2.94 5.91
N SER A 157 18.07 -2.13 6.28
CA SER A 157 16.66 -2.56 6.35
C SER A 157 15.91 -2.56 5.01
N PHE A 158 16.52 -2.02 3.95
CA PHE A 158 15.92 -1.94 2.62
C PHE A 158 16.97 -2.03 1.51
N HIS A 159 16.51 -2.28 0.28
CA HIS A 159 17.29 -2.30 -0.95
C HIS A 159 16.55 -1.50 -2.03
N VAL A 160 17.29 -0.95 -2.98
CA VAL A 160 16.75 -0.15 -4.10
C VAL A 160 17.35 -0.59 -5.43
N GLU A 161 16.63 -0.32 -6.52
CA GLU A 161 17.12 -0.56 -7.88
C GLU A 161 18.16 0.47 -8.32
N ASP A 162 17.90 1.76 -8.08
CA ASP A 162 18.79 2.87 -8.43
C ASP A 162 18.96 3.82 -7.24
N THR A 163 20.21 4.13 -6.88
CA THR A 163 20.53 5.10 -5.82
C THR A 163 20.21 6.55 -6.20
N ALA A 164 20.18 6.88 -7.50
CA ALA A 164 19.78 8.20 -7.96
C ALA A 164 18.27 8.42 -7.82
N SER A 165 17.46 7.35 -7.83
CA SER A 165 16.00 7.37 -7.72
C SER A 165 15.49 6.30 -6.75
N MET A 166 15.94 6.35 -5.50
CA MET A 166 15.66 5.33 -4.48
C MET A 166 14.17 4.94 -4.33
N GLU A 167 13.24 5.89 -4.51
CA GLU A 167 11.79 5.67 -4.37
C GLU A 167 11.14 5.08 -5.64
N ASP A 168 11.88 4.84 -6.73
CA ASP A 168 11.35 4.17 -7.91
C ASP A 168 11.02 2.70 -7.62
N ALA A 169 11.83 2.06 -6.77
CA ALA A 169 11.59 0.71 -6.31
C ALA A 169 12.33 0.43 -5.00
N VAL A 170 11.59 0.07 -3.96
CA VAL A 170 12.11 -0.25 -2.62
C VAL A 170 11.70 -1.67 -2.23
N ALA A 171 12.68 -2.51 -1.90
CA ALA A 171 12.48 -3.79 -1.24
C ALA A 171 12.89 -3.70 0.23
N TYR A 172 12.12 -4.31 1.13
CA TYR A 172 12.36 -4.26 2.56
C TYR A 172 12.81 -5.60 3.12
N ASP A 173 13.73 -5.57 4.07
CA ASP A 173 13.99 -6.73 4.91
C ASP A 173 12.70 -7.18 5.62
N ILE A 174 12.37 -8.47 5.54
CA ILE A 174 11.15 -8.99 6.14
C ILE A 174 11.12 -8.85 7.68
N GLY A 175 12.28 -8.92 8.34
CA GLY A 175 12.40 -8.72 9.77
C GLY A 175 12.06 -7.28 10.15
N PHE A 176 12.56 -6.30 9.39
CA PHE A 176 12.19 -4.90 9.54
C PHE A 176 10.68 -4.68 9.39
N VAL A 177 10.05 -5.21 8.34
CA VAL A 177 8.60 -5.08 8.12
C VAL A 177 7.80 -5.69 9.28
N LYS A 178 8.17 -6.91 9.73
CA LYS A 178 7.52 -7.57 10.87
C LYS A 178 7.62 -6.74 12.15
N ASN A 179 8.79 -6.16 12.42
CA ASN A 179 9.01 -5.35 13.63
C ASN A 179 8.14 -4.10 13.64
N ILE A 180 8.00 -3.42 12.50
CA ILE A 180 7.17 -2.20 12.40
C ILE A 180 5.70 -2.54 12.57
N HIS A 181 5.22 -3.59 11.89
CA HIS A 181 3.87 -4.09 12.06
C HIS A 181 3.56 -4.45 13.52
N ALA A 182 4.49 -5.13 14.21
CA ALA A 182 4.34 -5.47 15.62
C ALA A 182 4.33 -4.22 16.51
N ALA A 183 5.23 -3.27 16.28
CA ALA A 183 5.32 -2.03 17.05
C ALA A 183 4.10 -1.12 16.88
N SER A 184 3.40 -1.22 15.75
CA SER A 184 2.15 -0.50 15.46
C SER A 184 0.89 -1.30 15.78
N GLU A 185 1.01 -2.45 16.47
CA GLU A 185 -0.12 -3.32 16.83
C GLU A 185 -0.96 -3.77 15.61
N LEU A 186 -0.33 -3.90 14.44
CA LEU A 186 -0.96 -4.31 13.19
C LEU A 186 -0.44 -5.70 12.78
N ALA A 187 -1.02 -6.74 13.36
CA ALA A 187 -0.54 -8.11 13.25
C ALA A 187 -0.57 -8.64 11.81
N ILE A 188 0.57 -9.07 11.27
CA ILE A 188 0.63 -9.76 9.98
C ILE A 188 0.05 -11.17 10.15
N VAL A 189 -1.05 -11.46 9.46
CA VAL A 189 -1.75 -12.76 9.53
C VAL A 189 -1.45 -13.65 8.33
N ARG A 190 -1.01 -13.07 7.20
CA ARG A 190 -0.68 -13.83 6.00
C ARG A 190 0.37 -13.12 5.17
N ILE A 191 1.31 -13.89 4.62
CA ILE A 191 2.25 -13.45 3.59
C ILE A 191 2.13 -14.41 2.41
N SER A 192 1.93 -13.89 1.20
CA SER A 192 2.01 -14.65 -0.05
C SER A 192 3.12 -14.10 -0.90
N ARG A 193 4.00 -14.99 -1.37
CA ARG A 193 5.19 -14.58 -2.12
C ARG A 193 4.87 -14.29 -3.57
N GLY A 194 5.36 -13.15 -4.06
CA GLY A 194 5.20 -12.72 -5.44
C GLY A 194 6.30 -13.26 -6.37
N ASN A 195 6.05 -13.22 -7.67
CA ASN A 195 6.99 -13.74 -8.68
C ASN A 195 8.20 -12.83 -8.94
N TRP A 196 8.21 -11.61 -8.40
CA TRP A 196 9.33 -10.66 -8.51
C TRP A 196 10.67 -11.27 -8.09
N ARG A 197 10.66 -12.25 -7.19
CA ARG A 197 11.84 -12.98 -6.70
C ARG A 197 12.36 -14.07 -7.67
N GLY A 198 11.82 -14.16 -8.88
CA GLY A 198 12.23 -15.14 -9.89
C GLY A 198 11.62 -16.54 -9.72
N THR A 199 10.49 -16.65 -9.03
CA THR A 199 9.75 -17.92 -8.83
C THR A 199 8.32 -17.79 -9.34
N SER A 200 7.65 -18.90 -9.68
CA SER A 200 6.27 -18.85 -10.18
C SER A 200 5.28 -18.43 -9.09
N SER A 201 4.46 -17.42 -9.37
CA SER A 201 3.39 -16.94 -8.47
C SER A 201 2.32 -16.21 -9.29
N PRO A 202 1.03 -16.28 -8.89
CA PRO A 202 -0.07 -15.61 -9.59
C PRO A 202 -0.06 -14.08 -9.46
N HIS A 203 0.81 -13.52 -8.63
CA HIS A 203 0.96 -12.07 -8.45
C HIS A 203 2.44 -11.68 -8.44
N HIS A 204 2.71 -10.44 -8.85
CA HIS A 204 4.08 -9.96 -9.00
C HIS A 204 4.74 -9.61 -7.68
N GLN A 205 4.16 -8.67 -6.93
CA GLN A 205 4.63 -8.27 -5.61
C GLN A 205 4.20 -9.28 -4.54
N ASP A 206 4.91 -9.30 -3.41
CA ASP A 206 4.45 -10.03 -2.23
C ASP A 206 3.16 -9.38 -1.70
N ILE A 207 2.23 -10.20 -1.22
CA ILE A 207 1.01 -9.74 -0.57
C ILE A 207 1.14 -10.01 0.92
N VAL A 208 0.98 -8.96 1.72
CA VAL A 208 0.86 -9.03 3.17
C VAL A 208 -0.58 -8.69 3.54
N VAL A 209 -1.21 -9.56 4.32
CA VAL A 209 -2.47 -9.28 4.99
C VAL A 209 -2.17 -9.08 6.46
N ALA A 210 -2.56 -7.92 6.97
CA ALA A 210 -2.42 -7.60 8.38
C ALA A 210 -3.78 -7.28 9.01
N ARG A 211 -3.92 -7.45 10.32
CA ARG A 211 -5.16 -7.26 11.07
C ARG A 211 -4.90 -6.43 12.31
N LYS A 212 -5.78 -5.47 12.58
CA LYS A 212 -5.85 -4.77 13.86
C LYS A 212 -6.58 -5.65 14.87
N PRO A 213 -5.96 -6.01 16.01
CA PRO A 213 -6.58 -6.83 17.05
C PRO A 213 -7.92 -6.30 17.57
#